data_AF-A0A0M9X722-F1
#
_entry.id   AF-A0A0M9X722-F1
#
_cell.length_a   1.000
_cell.length_b   1.000
_cell.length_c   1.000
_cell.angle_alpha   90.00
_cell.angle_beta   90.00
_cell.angle_gamma   90.00
#
_symmetry.space_group_name_H-M   'P 1'
#
loop_
_entity.id
_entity.type
_entity.pdbx_description
1 polymer ?
#
loop_
_entity_poly.entity_id
_entity_poly.type
_entity_poly.pdbx_seq_one_letter_code
_entity_poly.pdbx_strand_id
1 'polypeptide(L)'
;MLSLPAVALADLGRPAWAPWAAPGDGHDGFAVEGSSGHVTRFPDDGLAPLEPTPSHVTSLAAYLTAFAEALESGTGPLITPRSRPGIALGCLLWEDPERVSLDEAPWHPLHP
;
A
#
# COMPACT_ATOMS: atom_id res chain seq x y z
N MET A 1 -10.37 -3.86 24.01
CA MET A 1 -10.76 -2.47 23.69
C MET A 1 -9.48 -1.75 23.28
N LEU A 2 -9.13 -1.80 22.00
CA LEU A 2 -7.90 -1.18 21.48
C LEU A 2 -8.18 0.30 21.25
N SER A 3 -7.58 1.15 22.08
CA SER A 3 -7.62 2.60 21.92
C SER A 3 -6.61 2.99 20.84
N LEU A 4 -7.08 3.42 19.67
CA LEU A 4 -6.22 4.11 18.72
C LEU A 4 -5.85 5.48 19.33
N PRO A 5 -4.58 5.91 19.26
CA PRO A 5 -4.23 7.27 19.67
C PRO A 5 -4.93 8.22 18.69
N ALA A 6 -5.79 9.09 19.23
CA ALA A 6 -6.33 10.21 18.49
C ALA A 6 -5.15 11.13 18.14
N VAL A 7 -4.57 10.94 16.96
CA VAL A 7 -3.59 11.88 16.41
C VAL A 7 -4.34 13.18 16.17
N ALA A 8 -4.02 14.19 16.98
CA ALA A 8 -4.48 15.56 16.83
C ALA A 8 -4.01 16.07 15.46
N LEU A 9 -4.92 16.01 14.49
CA LEU A 9 -4.66 16.23 13.06
C LEU A 9 -4.84 17.69 12.62
N ALA A 10 -4.74 18.64 13.54
CA ALA A 10 -4.96 20.04 13.23
C ALA A 10 -3.96 20.92 13.98
N ASP A 11 -2.76 21.16 13.43
CA ASP A 11 -2.09 22.47 13.63
C ASP A 11 -0.84 22.83 12.79
N LEU A 12 -0.58 22.26 11.61
CA LEU A 12 0.72 22.53 10.94
C LEU A 12 0.71 22.73 9.42
N GLY A 13 -0.36 23.24 8.79
CA GLY A 13 -0.32 23.57 7.34
C GLY A 13 0.10 22.41 6.41
N ARG A 14 0.14 21.18 6.94
CA ARG A 14 0.40 19.94 6.23
C ARG A 14 -0.95 19.44 5.73
N PRO A 15 -1.03 18.85 4.53
CA PRO A 15 -2.24 18.19 4.08
C PRO A 15 -2.69 17.20 5.17
N ALA A 16 -3.97 17.27 5.55
CA ALA A 16 -4.52 16.38 6.57
C ALA A 16 -4.41 14.95 6.06
N TRP A 17 -3.69 14.08 6.77
CA TRP A 17 -3.49 12.69 6.35
C TRP A 17 -4.17 11.76 7.34
N ALA A 18 -5.06 10.92 6.84
CA ALA A 18 -5.71 9.88 7.64
C ALA A 18 -4.98 8.54 7.40
N PRO A 19 -4.19 8.03 8.34
CA PRO A 19 -3.58 6.71 8.21
C PRO A 19 -4.67 5.63 8.21
N TRP A 20 -4.54 4.61 7.37
CA TRP A 20 -5.54 3.54 7.27
C TRP A 20 -4.95 2.13 7.20
N ALA A 21 -3.69 1.99 6.80
CA ALA A 21 -2.93 0.75 6.91
C ALA A 21 -1.48 1.06 7.28
N ALA A 22 -0.89 0.31 8.20
CA ALA A 22 0.53 0.42 8.51
C ALA A 22 1.04 -0.97 8.94
N PRO A 23 2.27 -1.35 8.57
CA PRO A 23 2.89 -2.54 9.10
C PRO A 23 3.13 -2.36 10.61
N GLY A 24 3.00 -3.45 11.38
CA GLY A 24 3.03 -3.41 12.84
C GLY A 24 4.42 -3.13 13.45
N ASP A 25 5.44 -3.03 12.61
CA ASP A 25 6.86 -2.87 12.95
C ASP A 25 7.39 -1.44 12.76
N GLY A 26 6.54 -0.49 12.37
CA GLY A 26 6.95 0.91 12.15
C GLY A 26 7.59 1.15 10.77
N HIS A 27 7.31 0.33 9.78
CA HIS A 27 7.65 0.63 8.39
C HIS A 27 6.56 1.48 7.69
N ASP A 28 6.86 1.95 6.47
CA ASP A 28 5.98 2.83 5.67
C ASP A 28 4.52 2.38 5.66
N GLY A 29 3.61 3.29 6.02
CA GLY A 29 2.17 3.05 6.00
C GLY A 29 1.48 3.67 4.79
N PHE A 30 0.19 3.39 4.66
CA PHE A 30 -0.72 4.03 3.71
C PHE A 30 -1.66 5.01 4.41
N ALA A 31 -1.77 6.20 3.84
CA ALA A 31 -2.68 7.25 4.29
C ALA A 31 -3.60 7.68 3.14
N VAL A 32 -4.73 8.26 3.52
CA VAL A 32 -5.61 9.01 2.60
C VAL A 32 -5.34 10.49 2.81
N GLU A 33 -5.04 11.20 1.72
CA GLU A 33 -4.89 12.65 1.74
C GLU A 33 -6.27 13.33 1.82
N GLY A 34 -6.47 14.18 2.82
CA GLY A 34 -7.77 14.78 3.14
C GLY A 34 -8.24 15.82 2.13
N SER A 35 -7.34 16.48 1.40
CA SER A 35 -7.69 17.46 0.37
C SER A 35 -8.09 16.81 -0.96
N SER A 36 -7.53 15.64 -1.28
CA SER A 36 -7.64 15.04 -2.61
C SER A 36 -8.31 13.66 -2.62
N GLY A 37 -8.38 13.00 -1.47
CA GLY A 37 -8.87 11.63 -1.33
C GLY A 37 -7.88 10.56 -1.82
N HIS A 38 -6.71 10.96 -2.36
CA HIS A 38 -5.73 10.03 -2.87
C HIS A 38 -5.15 9.17 -1.75
N VAL A 39 -5.00 7.88 -2.04
CA VAL A 39 -4.14 7.00 -1.25
C VAL A 39 -2.69 7.39 -1.54
N THR A 40 -1.83 7.37 -0.51
CA THR A 40 -0.40 7.62 -0.62
C THR A 40 0.36 6.80 0.39
N ARG A 41 1.66 6.54 0.14
CA ARG A 41 2.57 6.02 1.16
C ARG A 41 3.09 7.17 2.01
N PHE A 42 3.01 7.01 3.32
CA PHE A 42 3.64 7.94 4.26
C PHE A 42 4.80 7.22 4.96
N PRO A 43 6.00 7.82 4.99
CA PRO A 43 7.11 7.24 5.72
C PRO A 43 6.87 7.38 7.22
N ASP A 44 7.44 6.45 7.99
CA ASP A 44 7.38 6.43 9.46
C ASP A 44 8.02 7.68 10.09
N ASP A 45 8.97 8.33 9.39
CA ASP A 45 9.64 9.55 9.84
C ASP A 45 8.86 10.86 9.54
N GLY A 46 7.72 10.77 8.84
CA GLY A 46 6.89 11.92 8.50
C GLY A 46 7.52 12.91 7.51
N LEU A 47 8.58 12.52 6.80
CA LEU A 47 9.33 13.36 5.86
C LEU A 47 8.98 12.99 4.41
N ALA A 48 7.85 13.54 3.93
CA ALA A 48 7.37 13.55 2.54
C ALA A 48 6.90 12.19 1.95
N PRO A 49 5.86 12.19 1.09
CA PRO A 49 5.31 10.95 0.54
C PRO A 49 6.31 10.22 -0.37
N LEU A 50 6.45 8.90 -0.13
CA LEU A 50 7.27 7.98 -0.92
C LEU A 50 6.48 7.52 -2.14
N GLU A 51 6.54 8.31 -3.21
CA GLU A 51 5.86 8.11 -4.49
C GLU A 51 4.31 8.03 -4.42
N PRO A 52 3.57 8.81 -5.23
CA PRO A 52 2.14 8.62 -5.31
C PRO A 52 1.83 7.21 -5.85
N THR A 53 0.83 6.55 -5.25
CA THR A 53 0.17 5.40 -5.90
C THR A 53 -0.21 5.77 -7.33
N PRO A 54 -0.30 4.80 -8.27
CA PRO A 54 -0.57 5.08 -9.67
C PRO A 54 -1.69 6.11 -9.83
N SER A 55 -1.45 7.14 -10.66
CA SER A 55 -2.25 8.38 -10.75
C SER A 55 -3.75 8.19 -11.01
N HIS A 56 -4.18 6.98 -11.37
CA HIS A 56 -5.57 6.61 -11.62
C HIS A 56 -6.33 6.16 -10.36
N VAL A 57 -5.64 5.99 -9.23
CA VAL A 57 -6.27 5.58 -7.96
C VAL A 57 -6.52 6.83 -7.10
N THR A 58 -7.71 7.41 -7.28
CA THR A 58 -8.10 8.71 -6.71
C THR A 58 -8.82 8.63 -5.37
N SER A 59 -9.12 7.43 -4.90
CA SER A 59 -9.82 7.21 -3.63
C SER A 59 -9.44 5.88 -3.01
N LEU A 60 -9.68 5.73 -1.70
CA LEU A 60 -9.54 4.45 -1.01
C LEU A 60 -10.43 3.37 -1.65
N ALA A 61 -11.66 3.71 -2.06
CA ALA A 61 -12.55 2.78 -2.73
C ALA A 61 -11.97 2.30 -4.06
N ALA A 62 -11.47 3.22 -4.89
CA ALA A 62 -10.80 2.87 -6.15
C ALA A 62 -9.55 2.01 -5.92
N TYR A 63 -8.80 2.29 -4.84
CA TYR A 63 -7.64 1.49 -4.46
C TYR A 63 -8.04 0.06 -4.12
N LEU A 64 -9.06 -0.11 -3.26
CA LEU A 64 -9.53 -1.44 -2.86
C LEU A 64 -10.15 -2.22 -4.02
N THR A 65 -10.85 -1.56 -4.94
CA THR A 65 -11.35 -2.19 -6.17
C THR A 65 -10.19 -2.67 -7.05
N ALA A 66 -9.18 -1.83 -7.26
CA ALA A 66 -8.00 -2.22 -8.05
C ALA A 66 -7.18 -3.32 -7.38
N PHE A 67 -7.12 -3.32 -6.04
CA PHE A 67 -6.49 -4.38 -5.26
C PHE A 67 -7.25 -5.70 -5.39
N ALA A 68 -8.59 -5.67 -5.32
CA ALA A 68 -9.41 -6.85 -5.57
C ALA A 68 -9.22 -7.38 -6.99
N GLU A 69 -9.25 -6.51 -8.01
CA GLU A 69 -8.99 -6.90 -9.40
C GLU A 69 -7.61 -7.57 -9.55
N ALA A 70 -6.56 -6.96 -9.01
CA ALA A 70 -5.22 -7.54 -9.02
C ALA A 70 -5.15 -8.93 -8.38
N LEU A 71 -5.87 -9.15 -7.28
CA LEU A 71 -5.94 -10.44 -6.60
C LEU A 71 -6.84 -11.46 -7.30
N GLU A 72 -7.86 -11.03 -8.04
CA GLU A 72 -8.86 -11.91 -8.67
C GLU A 72 -8.48 -12.33 -10.08
N SER A 73 -7.87 -11.44 -10.85
CA SER A 73 -7.57 -11.65 -12.27
C SER A 73 -6.08 -11.56 -12.62
N GLY A 74 -5.23 -11.07 -11.69
CA GLY A 74 -3.83 -10.78 -12.00
C GLY A 74 -3.67 -9.60 -12.98
N THR A 75 -4.70 -8.78 -13.16
CA THR A 75 -4.69 -7.60 -14.04
C THR A 75 -5.01 -6.32 -13.29
N GLY A 76 -5.09 -5.19 -14.01
CA GLY A 76 -5.54 -3.93 -13.46
C GLY A 76 -4.41 -2.95 -13.14
N PRO A 77 -4.73 -1.78 -12.58
CA PRO A 77 -3.82 -0.63 -12.54
C PRO A 77 -2.73 -0.74 -11.47
N LEU A 78 -2.81 -1.73 -10.57
CA LEU A 78 -1.76 -2.01 -9.59
C LEU A 78 -0.73 -3.02 -10.12
N ILE A 79 -1.05 -3.76 -11.18
CA ILE A 79 -0.15 -4.75 -11.77
C ILE A 79 0.86 -4.06 -12.68
N THR A 80 2.14 -4.30 -12.44
CA THR A 80 3.24 -3.83 -13.29
C THR A 80 4.24 -4.96 -13.50
N PRO A 81 5.14 -4.86 -14.49
CA PRO A 81 6.21 -5.85 -14.66
C PRO A 81 7.08 -6.06 -13.42
N ARG A 82 7.12 -5.09 -12.50
CA ARG A 82 7.94 -5.10 -11.28
C ARG A 82 7.13 -5.16 -9.98
N SER A 83 5.83 -5.38 -10.07
CA SER A 83 4.97 -5.44 -8.89
C SER A 83 3.71 -6.22 -9.23
N ARG A 84 3.62 -7.44 -8.68
CA ARG A 84 2.44 -8.29 -8.80
C ARG A 84 2.23 -9.09 -7.50
N PRO A 85 0.99 -9.48 -7.18
CA PRO A 85 0.72 -10.23 -5.98
C PRO A 85 1.15 -11.69 -6.13
N GLY A 86 1.71 -12.24 -5.07
CA GLY A 86 2.14 -13.63 -4.98
C GLY A 86 2.08 -14.16 -3.55
N ILE A 87 2.38 -15.44 -3.39
CA ILE A 87 2.48 -16.09 -2.08
C ILE A 87 3.91 -16.57 -1.86
N ALA A 88 4.47 -16.26 -0.69
CA ALA A 88 5.67 -16.91 -0.18
C ALA A 88 5.51 -17.18 1.33
N LEU A 89 5.97 -18.34 1.80
CA LEU A 89 5.85 -18.77 3.22
C LEU A 89 4.41 -18.71 3.78
N GLY A 90 3.39 -18.86 2.92
CA GLY A 90 1.99 -18.75 3.32
C GLY A 90 1.47 -17.32 3.52
N CYS A 91 2.26 -16.30 3.15
CA CYS A 91 1.91 -14.90 3.23
C CYS A 91 1.65 -14.31 1.83
N LEU A 92 0.68 -13.39 1.74
CA LEU A 92 0.47 -12.56 0.56
C LEU A 92 1.54 -11.47 0.49
N LEU A 93 2.21 -11.35 -0.65
CA LEU A 93 3.26 -10.37 -0.89
C LEU A 93 3.04 -9.67 -2.24
N TRP A 94 3.55 -8.44 -2.35
CA TRP A 94 3.65 -7.68 -3.59
C TRP A 94 5.12 -7.52 -3.94
N GLU A 95 5.59 -8.22 -4.97
CA GLU A 95 7.03 -8.23 -5.30
C GLU A 95 7.28 -8.17 -6.81
N ASP A 96 8.51 -7.75 -7.13
CA ASP A 96 9.09 -7.89 -8.45
C ASP A 96 9.54 -9.35 -8.65
N PRO A 97 8.88 -10.12 -9.53
CA PRO A 97 9.22 -11.52 -9.75
C PRO A 97 10.63 -11.72 -10.34
N GLU A 98 11.23 -10.68 -10.92
CA GLU A 98 12.57 -10.75 -11.49
C GLU A 98 13.66 -10.40 -10.46
N ARG A 99 13.27 -9.81 -9.31
CA ARG A 99 14.20 -9.39 -8.25
C ARG A 99 14.04 -10.16 -6.95
N VAL A 100 13.41 -11.34 -7.00
CA VAL A 100 13.22 -12.20 -5.83
C VAL A 100 14.55 -12.44 -5.12
N SER A 101 14.71 -11.80 -3.95
CA SER A 101 15.68 -12.19 -2.92
C SER A 101 14.90 -12.43 -1.61
N LEU A 102 14.13 -13.51 -1.58
CA LEU A 102 13.59 -14.09 -0.35
C LEU A 102 14.38 -15.38 -0.13
N ASP A 103 15.52 -15.29 0.57
CA ASP A 103 16.63 -16.25 0.46
C ASP A 103 16.31 -17.76 0.60
N GLU A 104 15.14 -18.23 1.04
CA GLU A 104 14.81 -19.67 1.09
C GLU A 104 13.35 -20.05 0.80
N ALA A 105 12.48 -19.11 0.37
CA ALA A 105 11.05 -19.40 0.20
C ALA A 105 10.63 -19.55 -1.26
N PRO A 106 9.92 -20.63 -1.67
CA PRO A 106 9.37 -20.71 -3.01
C PRO A 106 8.28 -19.65 -3.17
N TRP A 107 8.54 -18.68 -4.05
CA TRP A 107 7.56 -17.68 -4.45
C TRP A 107 6.65 -18.23 -5.55
N HIS A 108 5.34 -18.02 -5.39
CA HIS A 108 4.34 -18.45 -6.37
C HIS A 108 3.44 -17.27 -6.78
N PRO A 109 3.28 -16.99 -8.08
CA PRO A 109 2.29 -16.00 -8.52
C PRO A 109 0.89 -16.48 -8.16
N LEU A 110 0.00 -15.53 -7.82
CA LEU A 110 -1.42 -15.88 -7.66
C LEU A 110 -2.08 -16.22 -9.00
N HIS A 111 -1.67 -15.54 -10.07
CA HIS A 111 -2.20 -15.70 -11.42
C HIS A 111 -1.08 -15.85 -12.44
N PRO A 112 -1.24 -16.72 -13.46
CA PRO A 112 -0.21 -17.02 -14.45
C PRO A 112 0.15 -15.84 -15.36
#